data_AF-A0AAV9G565-F1
#
_entry.id   AF-A0AAV9G565-F1
#
_cell.length_a   1.000
_cell.length_b   1.000
_cell.length_c   1.000
_cell.angle_alpha   90.00
_cell.angle_beta   90.00
_cell.angle_gamma   90.00
#
_symmetry.space_group_name_H-M   'P 1'
#
loop_
_entity.id
_entity.type
_entity.pdbx_description
1 polymer ?
#
loop_
_entity_poly.entity_id
_entity_poly.type
_entity_poly.pdbx_seq_one_letter_code
_entity_poly.pdbx_strand_id
1 'polypeptide(L)'
;RIESNFDIHNQTQDDDFDSSSDTSSDDFDDDGIEEVLEDLKTDAKCLMDLDPFFKNPLPDFIPRKRDIAPKAFEWAPQKAYCERIQQRFPQASDALVSILAEANWVRYQRLQSQRDSVNRTTHPGQRHEDSTTLAASKFHDSGIGTSLPTNNSYAETIMTYTAGLDGQSTRIPPLPERAKRGETFDCVACGRPTRVTNRAAWKSHLMADLKPYVCFEAKCHRFGFNNRGDWISHLELDHHYGTGKESVSCPLCGEQIDHGKVAITSHIAHHLEEISLSALPAGTDENDDGVRTPSSASPSTI
;
A
#
# COMPACT_ATOMS: atom_id res chain seq x y z
N ARG A 1 -33.43 -52.33 -61.73
CA ARG A 1 -32.42 -51.55 -62.49
C ARG A 1 -31.30 -51.28 -61.50
N ILE A 2 -30.42 -52.28 -61.29
CA ILE A 2 -29.08 -52.45 -61.94
C ILE A 2 -28.16 -51.31 -61.45
N GLU A 3 -27.39 -51.55 -60.37
CA GLU A 3 -25.92 -51.80 -60.34
C GLU A 3 -25.13 -50.47 -60.31
N SER A 4 -24.39 -50.13 -59.24
CA SER A 4 -23.11 -50.66 -58.72
C SER A 4 -21.87 -50.00 -59.34
N ASN A 5 -20.91 -49.67 -58.46
CA ASN A 5 -19.47 -49.53 -58.67
C ASN A 5 -18.96 -48.38 -59.57
N PHE A 6 -17.69 -47.98 -59.55
CA PHE A 6 -16.53 -47.92 -58.64
C PHE A 6 -15.42 -47.30 -59.55
N ASP A 7 -14.28 -46.95 -58.97
CA ASP A 7 -13.00 -46.62 -59.64
C ASP A 7 -12.84 -45.29 -60.40
N ILE A 8 -11.65 -44.72 -60.58
CA ILE A 8 -10.35 -44.57 -59.87
C ILE A 8 -9.50 -43.81 -60.92
N HIS A 9 -8.66 -42.85 -60.47
CA HIS A 9 -7.46 -42.29 -61.14
C HIS A 9 -7.52 -41.83 -62.61
N ASN A 10 -7.10 -40.58 -62.86
CA ASN A 10 -5.75 -40.39 -63.42
C ASN A 10 -5.22 -38.94 -63.28
N GLN A 11 -4.01 -38.85 -62.73
CA GLN A 11 -2.93 -37.91 -63.06
C GLN A 11 -2.70 -37.92 -64.59
N THR A 12 -2.16 -36.95 -65.34
CA THR A 12 -1.29 -35.77 -65.19
C THR A 12 -1.19 -35.22 -66.62
N GLN A 13 -1.18 -33.91 -66.85
CA GLN A 13 -0.28 -33.34 -67.86
C GLN A 13 -0.14 -31.83 -67.71
N ASP A 14 1.12 -31.44 -67.62
CA ASP A 14 1.69 -30.10 -67.62
C ASP A 14 1.48 -29.39 -68.97
N ASP A 15 1.51 -28.05 -68.97
CA ASP A 15 2.25 -27.22 -69.94
C ASP A 15 2.11 -25.72 -69.55
N ASP A 16 3.16 -25.21 -68.91
CA ASP A 16 3.90 -23.98 -69.19
C ASP A 16 3.24 -22.58 -69.33
N PHE A 17 3.65 -21.74 -68.37
CA PHE A 17 4.27 -20.41 -68.54
C PHE A 17 3.40 -19.24 -69.08
N ASP A 18 2.94 -18.38 -68.17
CA ASP A 18 3.29 -16.95 -68.31
C ASP A 18 3.43 -16.25 -66.95
N SER A 19 4.41 -15.37 -66.90
CA SER A 19 4.91 -14.65 -65.74
C SER A 19 4.14 -13.34 -65.57
N SER A 20 3.51 -13.12 -64.42
CA SER A 20 3.16 -11.77 -63.97
C SER A 20 3.31 -11.68 -62.46
N SER A 21 4.44 -11.12 -62.06
CA SER A 21 4.79 -10.77 -60.70
C SER A 21 4.05 -9.50 -60.29
N ASP A 22 3.02 -9.61 -59.47
CA ASP A 22 2.41 -8.46 -58.80
C ASP A 22 2.90 -8.41 -57.36
N THR A 23 4.02 -7.71 -57.20
CA THR A 23 4.53 -7.22 -55.92
C THR A 23 3.64 -6.06 -55.49
N SER A 24 2.97 -6.17 -54.35
CA SER A 24 2.26 -5.05 -53.72
C SER A 24 3.30 -4.00 -53.29
N SER A 25 3.42 -2.93 -54.07
CA SER A 25 4.19 -1.74 -53.73
C SER A 25 3.45 -0.96 -52.66
N ASP A 26 3.91 -1.08 -51.42
CA ASP A 26 3.63 -0.10 -50.38
C ASP A 26 4.44 1.16 -50.72
N ASP A 27 3.77 2.13 -51.34
CA ASP A 27 4.28 3.48 -51.56
C ASP A 27 4.43 4.15 -50.18
N PHE A 28 5.59 4.00 -49.56
CA PHE A 28 6.04 4.94 -48.53
C PHE A 28 6.46 6.20 -49.27
N ASP A 29 5.70 7.29 -49.11
CA ASP A 29 6.02 8.59 -49.66
C ASP A 29 7.49 8.96 -49.34
N ASP A 30 8.35 8.93 -50.36
CA ASP A 30 9.79 9.23 -50.30
C ASP A 30 10.05 10.65 -49.73
N ASP A 31 9.10 11.56 -49.96
CA ASP A 31 9.11 12.92 -49.41
C ASP A 31 9.03 12.94 -47.87
N GLY A 32 8.38 11.95 -47.25
CA GLY A 32 8.23 11.87 -45.79
C GLY A 32 9.48 11.32 -45.08
N ILE A 33 10.26 10.47 -45.75
CA ILE A 33 11.53 9.98 -45.18
C ILE A 33 12.62 11.05 -45.24
N GLU A 34 12.62 11.88 -46.28
CA GLU A 34 13.59 12.97 -46.45
C GLU A 34 13.29 14.12 -45.46
N GLU A 35 12.01 14.42 -45.20
CA GLU A 35 11.59 15.37 -44.16
C GLU A 35 12.06 14.92 -42.76
N VAL A 36 11.84 13.64 -42.42
CA VAL A 36 12.29 13.07 -41.14
C VAL A 36 13.83 13.03 -41.04
N LEU A 37 14.53 12.81 -42.16
CA LEU A 37 15.98 12.81 -42.20
C LEU A 37 16.54 14.22 -41.97
N GLU A 38 15.96 15.24 -42.59
CA GLU A 38 16.35 16.63 -42.40
C GLU A 38 16.02 17.15 -40.98
N ASP A 39 14.91 16.70 -40.39
CA ASP A 39 14.58 16.98 -38.99
C ASP A 39 15.59 16.32 -38.04
N LEU A 40 15.88 15.03 -38.24
CA LEU A 40 16.86 14.31 -37.41
C LEU A 40 18.26 14.92 -37.52
N LYS A 41 18.65 15.36 -38.71
CA LYS A 41 19.91 16.04 -38.96
C LYS A 41 19.95 17.41 -38.29
N THR A 42 18.84 18.12 -38.27
CA THR A 42 18.69 19.40 -37.56
C THR A 42 18.78 19.19 -36.05
N ASP A 43 18.09 18.20 -35.50
CA ASP A 43 18.15 17.85 -34.08
C ASP A 43 19.56 17.43 -33.64
N ALA A 44 20.22 16.57 -34.43
CA ALA A 44 21.60 16.17 -34.17
C ALA A 44 22.55 17.38 -34.18
N LYS A 45 22.32 18.34 -35.07
CA LYS A 45 23.10 19.58 -35.12
C LYS A 45 22.82 20.49 -33.91
N CYS A 46 21.56 20.67 -33.53
CA CYS A 46 21.18 21.41 -32.32
C CYS A 46 21.80 20.81 -31.06
N LEU A 47 21.89 19.49 -30.96
CA LEU A 47 22.55 18.81 -29.83
C LEU A 47 24.08 18.98 -29.85
N MET A 48 24.71 18.95 -31.03
CA MET A 48 26.14 19.25 -31.15
C MET A 48 26.46 20.73 -30.85
N ASP A 49 25.54 21.64 -31.13
CA ASP A 49 25.68 23.07 -30.80
C ASP A 49 25.60 23.36 -29.29
N LEU A 50 25.24 22.36 -28.45
CA LEU A 50 25.34 22.41 -27.00
C LEU A 50 26.75 22.09 -26.48
N ASP A 51 27.64 21.52 -27.29
CA ASP A 51 29.02 21.16 -26.92
C ASP A 51 29.85 22.34 -26.34
N PRO A 52 29.73 23.58 -26.85
CA PRO A 52 30.38 24.75 -26.25
C PRO A 52 29.85 25.13 -24.86
N PHE A 53 28.60 24.77 -24.52
CA PHE A 53 28.02 25.00 -23.18
C PHE A 53 28.54 24.00 -22.14
N PHE A 54 28.90 22.79 -22.56
CA PHE A 54 29.51 21.80 -21.66
C PHE A 54 31.02 22.05 -21.45
N LYS A 55 31.69 22.72 -22.40
CA LYS A 55 33.13 23.04 -22.32
C LYS A 55 33.45 24.28 -21.46
N ASN A 56 32.46 25.11 -21.15
CA ASN A 56 32.56 26.18 -20.17
C ASN A 56 31.72 25.84 -18.93
N PRO A 57 32.27 25.14 -17.92
CA PRO A 57 31.57 25.00 -16.65
C PRO A 57 31.28 26.42 -16.12
N LEU A 58 30.03 26.66 -15.72
CA LEU A 58 29.63 27.85 -14.97
C LEU A 58 30.69 28.09 -13.88
N PRO A 59 31.25 29.30 -13.73
CA PRO A 59 32.15 29.58 -12.62
C PRO A 59 31.42 29.19 -11.35
N ASP A 60 32.02 28.30 -10.55
CA ASP A 60 31.42 27.83 -9.31
C ASP A 60 30.93 29.05 -8.53
N PHE A 61 29.61 29.25 -8.52
CA PHE A 61 29.02 30.12 -7.54
C PHE A 61 29.21 29.35 -6.25
N ILE A 62 30.29 29.63 -5.53
CA ILE A 62 30.49 29.20 -4.16
C ILE A 62 29.70 30.22 -3.34
N PRO A 63 28.41 30.00 -3.02
CA PRO A 63 27.85 30.72 -1.90
C PRO A 63 28.78 30.40 -0.75
N ARG A 64 29.31 31.44 -0.09
CA ARG A 64 30.11 31.29 1.14
C ARG A 64 29.37 30.26 1.98
N LYS A 65 29.95 29.07 2.15
CA LYS A 65 29.44 28.05 3.07
C LYS A 65 29.32 28.76 4.41
N ARG A 66 28.11 29.16 4.79
CA ARG A 66 27.75 29.01 6.18
C ARG A 66 27.81 27.52 6.38
N ASP A 67 28.64 27.07 7.31
CA ASP A 67 28.76 25.68 7.72
C ASP A 67 27.44 25.21 8.34
N ILE A 68 26.40 25.11 7.52
CA ILE A 68 25.23 24.31 7.80
C ILE A 68 25.58 23.00 7.13
N ALA A 69 26.26 22.12 7.87
CA ALA A 69 26.31 20.72 7.50
C ALA A 69 24.87 20.32 7.10
N PRO A 70 24.63 19.74 5.91
CA PRO A 70 23.31 19.22 5.60
C PRO A 70 22.99 18.24 6.72
N LYS A 71 22.08 18.63 7.61
CA LYS A 71 21.64 17.77 8.69
C LYS A 71 21.04 16.58 7.96
N ALA A 72 21.73 15.44 8.00
CA ALA A 72 21.28 14.22 7.36
C ALA A 72 19.81 14.07 7.72
N PHE A 73 18.93 14.03 6.71
CA PHE A 73 17.53 13.77 6.94
C PHE A 73 17.47 12.36 7.51
N GLU A 74 17.42 12.28 8.83
CA GLU A 74 17.36 11.03 9.57
C GLU A 74 15.96 10.47 9.33
N TRP A 75 15.85 9.61 8.31
CA TRP A 75 14.62 8.89 8.05
C TRP A 75 14.37 7.94 9.21
N ALA A 76 13.51 8.38 10.13
CA ALA A 76 13.12 7.66 11.33
C ALA A 76 11.60 7.41 11.29
N PRO A 77 11.15 6.29 10.70
CA PRO A 77 9.72 5.94 10.61
C PRO A 77 9.01 5.92 11.97
N GLN A 78 9.72 5.56 13.03
CA GLN A 78 9.24 5.64 14.41
C GLN A 78 8.77 7.05 14.77
N LYS A 79 9.46 8.09 14.30
CA LYS A 79 9.11 9.48 14.59
C LYS A 79 7.72 9.83 14.04
N ALA A 80 7.36 9.32 12.86
CA ALA A 80 6.03 9.51 12.29
C ALA A 80 4.93 8.78 13.10
N TYR A 81 5.28 7.68 13.78
CA TYR A 81 4.37 7.06 14.75
C TYR A 81 4.30 7.85 16.06
N CYS A 82 5.42 8.36 16.57
CA CYS A 82 5.43 9.23 17.75
C CYS A 82 4.52 10.44 17.56
N GLU A 83 4.66 11.15 16.43
CA GLU A 83 3.87 12.34 16.12
C GLU A 83 2.37 12.05 16.08
N ARG A 84 1.95 10.98 15.37
CA ARG A 84 0.55 10.56 15.30
C ARG A 84 -0.01 10.13 16.67
N ILE A 85 0.74 9.35 17.44
CA ILE A 85 0.31 8.89 18.76
C ILE A 85 0.20 10.09 19.71
N GLN A 86 1.17 11.00 19.72
CA GLN A 86 1.15 12.19 20.59
C GLN A 86 0.01 13.14 20.24
N GLN A 87 -0.28 13.36 18.96
CA GLN A 87 -1.42 14.16 18.51
C GLN A 87 -2.74 13.55 19.00
N ARG A 88 -2.85 12.22 18.93
CA ARG A 88 -4.05 11.50 19.35
C ARG A 88 -4.19 11.39 20.87
N PHE A 89 -3.08 11.28 21.58
CA PHE A 89 -3.00 11.08 23.03
C PHE A 89 -2.11 12.13 23.68
N PRO A 90 -2.53 13.42 23.75
CA PRO A 90 -1.68 14.50 24.24
C PRO A 90 -1.28 14.35 25.72
N GLN A 91 -2.04 13.59 26.50
CA GLN A 91 -1.79 13.31 27.91
C GLN A 91 -0.82 12.14 28.13
N ALA A 92 -0.48 11.38 27.08
CA ALA A 92 0.47 10.30 27.18
C ALA A 92 1.89 10.86 27.40
N SER A 93 2.66 10.17 28.25
CA SER A 93 4.07 10.52 28.46
C SER A 93 4.93 10.21 27.23
N ASP A 94 5.96 11.02 26.98
CA ASP A 94 6.89 10.83 25.86
C ASP A 94 7.54 9.44 25.84
N ALA A 95 7.83 8.88 27.02
CA ALA A 95 8.37 7.53 27.16
C ALA A 95 7.39 6.47 26.65
N LEU A 96 6.11 6.59 27.03
CA LEU A 96 5.06 5.68 26.56
C LEU A 96 4.83 5.82 25.06
N VAL A 97 4.78 7.05 24.55
CA VAL A 97 4.64 7.32 23.12
C VAL A 97 5.78 6.68 22.33
N SER A 98 7.01 6.82 22.82
CA SER A 98 8.20 6.21 22.19
C SER A 98 8.11 4.68 22.17
N ILE A 99 7.71 4.05 23.28
CA ILE A 99 7.52 2.58 23.36
C ILE A 99 6.47 2.11 22.34
N LEU A 100 5.35 2.82 22.24
CA LEU A 100 4.26 2.44 21.35
C LEU A 100 4.60 2.68 19.88
N ALA A 101 5.34 3.74 19.58
CA ALA A 101 5.84 4.04 18.24
C ALA A 101 6.81 2.97 17.76
N GLU A 102 7.76 2.56 18.60
CA GLU A 102 8.67 1.45 18.30
C GLU A 102 7.90 0.14 18.09
N ALA A 103 6.93 -0.16 18.96
CA ALA A 103 6.09 -1.34 18.81
C ALA A 103 5.31 -1.34 17.48
N ASN A 104 4.79 -0.20 17.04
CA ASN A 104 4.13 -0.06 15.74
C ASN A 104 5.06 -0.23 14.56
N TRP A 105 6.27 0.32 14.65
CA TRP A 105 7.27 0.13 13.61
C TRP A 105 7.65 -1.34 13.46
N VAL A 106 7.91 -2.03 14.57
CA VAL A 106 8.19 -3.47 14.57
C VAL A 106 7.04 -4.28 13.98
N ARG A 107 5.78 -3.90 14.28
CA ARG A 107 4.59 -4.53 13.66
C ARG A 107 4.57 -4.35 12.16
N TYR A 108 4.79 -3.12 11.68
CA TYR A 108 4.81 -2.81 10.25
C TYR A 108 5.90 -3.64 9.54
N GLN A 109 7.12 -3.65 10.06
CA GLN A 109 8.22 -4.45 9.50
C GLN A 109 7.90 -5.94 9.42
N ARG A 110 7.27 -6.50 10.47
CA ARG A 110 6.82 -7.90 10.49
C ARG A 110 5.79 -8.18 9.40
N LEU A 111 4.76 -7.32 9.30
CA LEU A 111 3.73 -7.46 8.27
C LEU A 111 4.31 -7.36 6.86
N GLN A 112 5.21 -6.41 6.63
CA GLN A 112 5.90 -6.26 5.35
C GLN A 112 6.69 -7.52 4.99
N SER A 113 7.52 -8.01 5.92
CA SER A 113 8.32 -9.23 5.72
C SER A 113 7.45 -10.45 5.42
N GLN A 114 6.31 -10.57 6.11
CA GLN A 114 5.36 -11.64 5.89
C GLN A 114 4.73 -11.56 4.50
N ARG A 115 4.30 -10.37 4.06
CA ARG A 115 3.76 -10.16 2.70
C ARG A 115 4.79 -10.49 1.62
N ASP A 116 6.02 -10.05 1.80
CA ASP A 116 7.11 -10.34 0.87
C ASP A 116 7.37 -11.86 0.78
N SER A 117 7.28 -12.58 1.90
CA SER A 117 7.38 -14.04 1.90
C SER A 117 6.23 -14.70 1.14
N VAL A 118 5.00 -14.21 1.32
CA VAL A 118 3.82 -14.74 0.62
C VAL A 118 3.97 -14.52 -0.87
N ASN A 119 4.28 -13.30 -1.29
CA ASN A 119 4.50 -12.95 -2.70
C ASN A 119 5.58 -13.82 -3.37
N ARG A 120 6.68 -14.12 -2.65
CA ARG A 120 7.73 -15.03 -3.16
C ARG A 120 7.23 -16.47 -3.33
N THR A 121 6.32 -16.94 -2.47
CA THR A 121 5.75 -18.29 -2.56
C THR A 121 4.63 -18.43 -3.59
N THR A 122 3.80 -17.40 -3.78
CA THR A 122 2.73 -17.39 -4.79
C THR A 122 3.25 -17.11 -6.21
N HIS A 123 4.44 -16.51 -6.36
CA HIS A 123 5.12 -16.31 -7.66
C HIS A 123 6.53 -16.93 -7.67
N PRO A 124 6.68 -18.25 -7.88
CA PRO A 124 7.98 -18.94 -7.80
C PRO A 124 8.99 -18.65 -8.95
N GLY A 125 8.77 -17.64 -9.80
CA GLY A 125 9.26 -17.66 -11.19
C GLY A 125 10.04 -16.47 -11.74
N GLN A 126 10.63 -15.59 -10.93
CA GLN A 126 11.59 -14.59 -11.43
C GLN A 126 12.91 -14.64 -10.66
N ARG A 127 13.60 -15.78 -10.77
CA ARG A 127 15.06 -15.80 -10.66
C ARG A 127 15.58 -15.73 -12.09
N HIS A 128 15.92 -14.53 -12.56
CA HIS A 128 16.87 -14.45 -13.67
C HIS A 128 18.24 -14.83 -13.09
N GLU A 129 18.78 -15.92 -13.61
CA GLU A 129 20.14 -16.37 -13.35
C GLU A 129 21.13 -15.26 -13.72
N ASP A 130 22.18 -15.13 -12.92
CA ASP A 130 23.34 -14.31 -13.21
C ASP A 130 23.93 -14.73 -14.57
N SER A 131 23.61 -13.98 -15.62
CA SER A 131 24.35 -14.01 -16.88
C SER A 131 24.55 -12.60 -17.37
N THR A 132 25.83 -12.22 -17.46
CA THR A 132 26.31 -10.92 -17.91
C THR A 132 25.91 -10.70 -19.37
N THR A 133 24.73 -10.13 -19.60
CA THR A 133 24.36 -9.49 -20.87
C THR A 133 23.62 -8.21 -20.54
N LEU A 134 24.16 -7.05 -20.97
CA LEU A 134 23.47 -5.77 -20.97
C LEU A 134 22.23 -5.86 -21.88
N ALA A 135 21.13 -6.37 -21.32
CA ALA A 135 19.79 -6.19 -21.85
C ALA A 135 19.13 -5.13 -20.96
N ALA A 136 18.63 -4.08 -21.59
CA ALA A 136 18.03 -2.91 -20.98
C ALA A 136 17.19 -3.28 -19.74
N SER A 137 17.57 -2.73 -18.59
CA SER A 137 16.70 -2.69 -17.42
C SER A 137 15.43 -1.94 -17.81
N LYS A 138 14.38 -2.67 -18.20
CA LYS A 138 13.01 -2.16 -18.18
C LYS A 138 12.62 -2.02 -16.71
N PHE A 139 13.10 -0.94 -16.12
CA PHE A 139 12.63 -0.43 -14.85
C PHE A 139 11.11 -0.25 -14.97
N HIS A 140 10.36 -1.16 -14.37
CA HIS A 140 8.94 -0.94 -14.11
C HIS A 140 8.88 -0.18 -12.80
N ASP A 141 8.87 1.15 -12.90
CA ASP A 141 8.34 1.98 -11.84
C ASP A 141 6.83 1.71 -11.75
N SER A 142 6.44 0.64 -11.07
CA SER A 142 5.04 0.37 -10.75
C SER A 142 4.54 1.22 -9.58
N GLY A 143 5.25 2.30 -9.24
CA GLY A 143 4.76 3.36 -8.38
C GLY A 143 3.90 4.36 -9.15
N ILE A 144 2.80 3.94 -9.78
CA ILE A 144 1.59 4.74 -10.06
C ILE A 144 0.53 3.81 -10.71
N GLY A 145 -0.59 3.67 -10.02
CA GLY A 145 -1.90 3.12 -10.40
C GLY A 145 -2.03 2.21 -11.64
N THR A 146 -2.26 0.92 -11.42
CA THR A 146 -3.01 0.07 -12.37
C THR A 146 -4.49 0.05 -11.97
N SER A 147 -5.30 0.71 -12.79
CA SER A 147 -6.76 0.70 -12.77
C SER A 147 -7.33 -0.66 -13.20
N LEU A 148 -8.25 -1.21 -12.41
CA LEU A 148 -9.24 -2.19 -12.87
C LEU A 148 -10.64 -1.56 -12.73
N PRO A 149 -11.53 -1.70 -13.74
CA PRO A 149 -12.82 -1.03 -13.73
C PRO A 149 -13.91 -1.85 -13.02
N THR A 150 -14.93 -1.10 -12.59
CA THR A 150 -16.35 -1.48 -12.35
C THR A 150 -16.83 -1.51 -10.90
N ASN A 151 -17.16 -0.31 -10.41
CA ASN A 151 -18.51 0.14 -10.07
C ASN A 151 -19.47 -0.91 -9.44
N ASN A 152 -19.72 -0.81 -8.14
CA ASN A 152 -21.09 -0.55 -7.67
C ASN A 152 -21.08 0.03 -6.25
N SER A 153 -21.64 1.23 -6.12
CA SER A 153 -21.86 1.97 -4.89
C SER A 153 -23.03 1.38 -4.11
N TYR A 154 -22.84 1.12 -2.81
CA TYR A 154 -23.80 1.56 -1.78
C TYR A 154 -23.15 1.51 -0.40
N ALA A 155 -23.47 2.51 0.42
CA ALA A 155 -22.91 2.73 1.74
C ALA A 155 -23.35 1.64 2.74
N GLU A 156 -22.38 0.91 3.29
CA GLU A 156 -22.58 0.11 4.51
C GLU A 156 -22.08 0.86 5.74
N THR A 157 -22.77 0.67 6.87
CA THR A 157 -22.56 1.39 8.13
C THR A 157 -21.13 1.22 8.66
N ILE A 158 -20.33 2.27 8.50
CA ILE A 158 -18.97 2.41 9.03
C ILE A 158 -19.03 2.55 10.55
N MET A 159 -18.21 1.79 11.29
CA MET A 159 -17.98 2.09 12.71
C MET A 159 -16.71 2.91 12.87
N THR A 160 -16.86 4.08 13.45
CA THR A 160 -15.77 4.94 13.90
C THR A 160 -15.32 4.47 15.28
N TYR A 161 -14.06 4.05 15.41
CA TYR A 161 -13.45 3.83 16.72
C TYR A 161 -12.93 5.19 17.20
N THR A 162 -13.81 5.90 17.91
CA THR A 162 -13.63 7.24 18.52
C THR A 162 -13.21 8.38 17.56
N ALA A 163 -14.04 9.41 17.46
CA ALA A 163 -13.71 10.64 16.75
C ALA A 163 -12.96 11.58 17.70
N GLY A 164 -11.64 11.63 17.57
CA GLY A 164 -10.87 12.83 17.90
C GLY A 164 -11.10 13.89 16.83
N LEU A 165 -10.77 15.12 17.17
CA LEU A 165 -11.20 16.38 16.54
C LEU A 165 -10.76 16.59 15.07
N ASP A 166 -10.08 15.62 14.47
CA ASP A 166 -9.27 15.74 13.26
C ASP A 166 -9.57 14.68 12.18
N GLY A 167 -10.59 13.84 12.35
CA GLY A 167 -11.14 13.01 11.25
C GLY A 167 -10.24 11.88 10.72
N GLN A 168 -8.96 11.81 11.11
CA GLN A 168 -8.04 10.72 10.79
C GLN A 168 -8.15 9.59 11.82
N SER A 169 -9.31 8.90 11.85
CA SER A 169 -9.43 7.65 12.59
C SER A 169 -8.81 6.53 11.76
N THR A 170 -7.74 5.90 12.25
CA THR A 170 -7.23 4.66 11.66
C THR A 170 -8.28 3.56 11.82
N ARG A 171 -9.00 3.25 10.73
CA ARG A 171 -10.16 2.36 10.74
C ARG A 171 -9.74 0.91 10.51
N ILE A 172 -10.54 -0.01 11.05
CA ILE A 172 -10.48 -1.41 10.64
C ILE A 172 -10.94 -1.46 9.18
N PRO A 173 -10.12 -2.00 8.25
CA PRO A 173 -10.52 -2.14 6.86
C PRO A 173 -11.83 -2.92 6.73
N PRO A 174 -12.77 -2.49 5.87
CA PRO A 174 -14.03 -3.20 5.70
C PRO A 174 -13.79 -4.62 5.20
N LEU A 175 -14.66 -5.54 5.61
CA LEU A 175 -14.61 -6.91 5.11
C LEU A 175 -15.01 -6.91 3.63
N PRO A 176 -14.20 -7.44 2.70
CA PRO A 176 -14.55 -7.46 1.28
C PRO A 176 -15.85 -8.23 1.01
N GLU A 177 -16.67 -7.76 0.06
CA GLU A 177 -17.95 -8.41 -0.28
C GLU A 177 -17.80 -9.89 -0.69
N ARG A 178 -16.69 -10.22 -1.37
CA ARG A 178 -16.36 -11.61 -1.71
C ARG A 178 -16.28 -12.53 -0.50
N ALA A 179 -15.83 -12.00 0.63
CA ALA A 179 -15.72 -12.74 1.87
C ALA A 179 -17.09 -13.06 2.49
N LYS A 180 -18.08 -12.15 2.34
CA LYS A 180 -19.47 -12.40 2.77
C LYS A 180 -20.13 -13.53 1.98
N ARG A 181 -19.74 -13.70 0.71
CA ARG A 181 -20.12 -14.85 -0.12
C ARG A 181 -19.33 -16.13 0.21
N GLY A 182 -18.46 -16.07 1.20
CA GLY A 182 -17.63 -17.18 1.65
C GLY A 182 -16.40 -17.42 0.80
N GLU A 183 -16.06 -16.55 -0.15
CA GLU A 183 -14.88 -16.69 -1.02
C GLU A 183 -13.57 -16.37 -0.28
N THR A 184 -12.45 -16.87 -0.80
CA THR A 184 -11.11 -16.53 -0.30
C THR A 184 -10.65 -15.17 -0.79
N PHE A 185 -9.93 -14.46 0.07
CA PHE A 185 -9.35 -13.15 -0.24
C PHE A 185 -8.01 -12.93 0.44
N ASP A 186 -7.15 -12.13 -0.17
CA ASP A 186 -5.85 -11.78 0.41
C ASP A 186 -6.00 -10.74 1.50
N CYS A 187 -5.44 -11.03 2.68
CA CYS A 187 -5.50 -10.14 3.83
C CYS A 187 -4.63 -8.90 3.61
N VAL A 188 -5.20 -7.71 3.85
CA VAL A 188 -4.46 -6.43 3.74
C VAL A 188 -3.35 -6.25 4.79
N ALA A 189 -3.37 -7.00 5.88
CA ALA A 189 -2.29 -6.98 6.87
C ALA A 189 -1.17 -7.95 6.50
N CYS A 190 -1.45 -9.26 6.51
CA CYS A 190 -0.42 -10.29 6.33
C CYS A 190 -0.21 -10.77 4.89
N GLY A 191 -1.04 -10.37 3.93
CA GLY A 191 -0.97 -10.81 2.53
C GLY A 191 -1.46 -12.24 2.28
N ARG A 192 -1.80 -13.02 3.31
CA ARG A 192 -2.20 -14.43 3.15
C ARG A 192 -3.62 -14.55 2.56
N PRO A 193 -3.91 -15.58 1.76
CA PRO A 193 -5.28 -15.91 1.39
C PRO A 193 -6.04 -16.39 2.62
N THR A 194 -7.17 -15.75 2.91
CA THR A 194 -8.01 -15.99 4.09
C THR A 194 -9.46 -16.22 3.70
N ARG A 195 -10.19 -16.94 4.55
CA ARG A 195 -11.64 -17.17 4.40
C ARG A 195 -12.32 -16.85 5.72
N VAL A 196 -12.80 -15.62 5.85
CA VAL A 196 -13.59 -15.15 7.00
C VAL A 196 -14.91 -14.58 6.49
N THR A 197 -16.01 -14.94 7.14
CA THR A 197 -17.37 -14.62 6.62
C THR A 197 -18.06 -13.52 7.39
N ASN A 198 -17.52 -13.11 8.54
CA ASN A 198 -18.12 -12.11 9.39
C ASN A 198 -17.07 -11.14 9.94
N ARG A 199 -17.57 -9.98 10.36
CA ARG A 199 -16.75 -8.86 10.82
C ARG A 199 -15.97 -9.16 12.10
N ALA A 200 -16.52 -9.98 13.01
CA ALA A 200 -15.84 -10.34 14.25
C ALA A 200 -14.62 -11.24 13.99
N ALA A 201 -14.78 -12.22 13.10
CA ALA A 201 -13.68 -13.09 12.64
C ALA A 201 -12.60 -12.28 11.90
N TRP A 202 -13.01 -11.31 11.09
CA TRP A 202 -12.08 -10.41 10.41
C TRP A 202 -11.29 -9.54 11.39
N LYS A 203 -11.95 -8.90 12.35
CA LYS A 203 -11.27 -8.15 13.41
C LYS A 203 -10.30 -9.06 14.17
N SER A 204 -10.73 -10.25 14.55
CA SER A 204 -9.89 -11.22 15.28
C SER A 204 -8.63 -11.60 14.49
N HIS A 205 -8.78 -11.85 13.17
CA HIS A 205 -7.65 -12.12 12.28
C HIS A 205 -6.66 -10.95 12.25
N LEU A 206 -7.15 -9.72 12.05
CA LEU A 206 -6.31 -8.52 12.06
C LEU A 206 -5.61 -8.32 13.40
N MET A 207 -6.29 -8.51 14.53
CA MET A 207 -5.67 -8.37 15.85
C MET A 207 -4.61 -9.44 16.12
N ALA A 208 -4.80 -10.67 15.62
CA ALA A 208 -3.79 -11.72 15.69
C ALA A 208 -2.53 -11.36 14.87
N ASP A 209 -2.71 -10.78 13.69
CA ASP A 209 -1.63 -10.32 12.84
C ASP A 209 -0.93 -9.06 13.40
N LEU A 210 -1.67 -8.14 14.01
CA LEU A 210 -1.16 -6.88 14.56
C LEU A 210 -0.50 -7.07 15.94
N LYS A 211 -0.98 -8.00 16.76
CA LYS A 211 -0.55 -8.17 18.16
C LYS A 211 -0.58 -6.83 18.92
N PRO A 212 -1.78 -6.27 19.15
CA PRO A 212 -1.97 -4.89 19.64
C PRO A 212 -1.46 -4.68 21.05
N TYR A 213 -1.42 -5.73 21.87
CA TYR A 213 -1.12 -5.59 23.29
C TYR A 213 0.38 -5.42 23.54
N VAL A 214 0.73 -4.39 24.30
CA VAL A 214 2.09 -3.95 24.67
C VAL A 214 2.06 -3.54 26.13
N CYS A 215 3.12 -3.82 26.88
CA CYS A 215 3.25 -3.27 28.21
C CYS A 215 3.51 -1.77 28.13
N PHE A 216 2.70 -0.98 28.83
CA PHE A 216 2.79 0.48 28.86
C PHE A 216 3.63 1.01 30.03
N GLU A 217 4.24 0.12 30.82
CA GLU A 217 5.09 0.52 31.95
C GLU A 217 6.49 0.90 31.45
N ALA A 218 6.99 2.08 31.83
CA ALA A 218 8.20 2.68 31.24
C ALA A 218 9.48 1.82 31.37
N LYS A 219 9.52 0.93 32.37
CA LYS A 219 10.67 0.04 32.61
C LYS A 219 10.50 -1.36 32.00
N CYS A 220 9.38 -1.64 31.34
CA CYS A 220 9.07 -2.94 30.77
C CYS A 220 9.09 -2.88 29.24
N HIS A 221 9.97 -3.67 28.63
CA HIS A 221 10.13 -3.72 27.17
C HIS A 221 9.42 -4.93 26.55
N ARG A 222 8.38 -5.47 27.21
CA ARG A 222 7.59 -6.59 26.67
C ARG A 222 6.48 -6.07 25.75
N PHE A 223 6.55 -6.46 24.48
CA PHE A 223 5.53 -6.19 23.47
C PHE A 223 5.20 -7.47 22.67
N GLY A 224 4.08 -7.45 21.96
CA GLY A 224 3.71 -8.53 21.04
C GLY A 224 3.06 -9.74 21.70
N PHE A 225 2.30 -9.53 22.78
CA PHE A 225 1.49 -10.60 23.39
C PHE A 225 0.51 -11.18 22.36
N ASN A 226 0.29 -12.50 22.42
CA ASN A 226 -0.53 -13.18 21.41
C ASN A 226 -2.03 -12.91 21.60
N ASN A 227 -2.46 -12.66 22.84
CA ASN A 227 -3.86 -12.38 23.17
C ASN A 227 -3.96 -11.44 24.38
N ARG A 228 -5.17 -10.96 24.63
CA ARG A 228 -5.45 -10.01 25.72
C ARG A 228 -5.23 -10.63 27.11
N GLY A 229 -5.49 -11.92 27.27
CA GLY A 229 -5.28 -12.65 28.51
C GLY A 229 -3.82 -12.65 28.93
N ASP A 230 -2.91 -13.01 28.01
CA ASP A 230 -1.45 -13.02 28.27
C ASP A 230 -0.96 -11.63 28.73
N TRP A 231 -1.45 -10.57 28.09
CA TRP A 231 -1.11 -9.19 28.44
C TRP A 231 -1.66 -8.80 29.82
N ILE A 232 -2.91 -9.14 30.13
CA ILE A 232 -3.49 -8.90 31.44
C ILE A 232 -2.70 -9.67 32.51
N SER A 233 -2.41 -10.95 32.31
CA SER A 233 -1.61 -11.75 33.24
C SER A 233 -0.22 -11.16 33.46
N HIS A 234 0.43 -10.65 32.41
CA HIS A 234 1.70 -9.93 32.54
C HIS A 234 1.57 -8.68 33.43
N LEU A 235 0.57 -7.82 33.17
CA LEU A 235 0.35 -6.63 33.99
C LEU A 235 0.07 -6.98 35.46
N GLU A 236 -0.65 -8.08 35.70
CA GLU A 236 -0.97 -8.55 37.04
C GLU A 236 0.25 -9.09 37.81
N LEU A 237 1.01 -9.98 37.16
CA LEU A 237 2.10 -10.72 37.80
C LEU A 237 3.37 -9.89 37.93
N ASP A 238 3.68 -9.09 36.91
CA ASP A 238 4.96 -8.36 36.84
C ASP A 238 4.83 -6.89 37.30
N HIS A 239 3.62 -6.32 37.24
CA HIS A 239 3.38 -4.90 37.55
C HIS A 239 2.34 -4.67 38.65
N HIS A 240 1.78 -5.74 39.24
CA HIS A 240 0.73 -5.68 40.27
C HIS A 240 -0.45 -4.78 39.86
N TYR A 241 -0.73 -4.74 38.56
CA TYR A 241 -1.74 -3.85 38.01
C TYR A 241 -3.14 -4.38 38.39
N GLY A 242 -3.94 -3.51 39.03
CA GLY A 242 -5.29 -3.85 39.48
C GLY A 242 -5.38 -4.58 40.82
N THR A 243 -4.29 -4.71 41.59
CA THR A 243 -4.36 -5.13 43.00
C THR A 243 -4.59 -3.91 43.89
N GLY A 244 -5.86 -3.58 44.18
CA GLY A 244 -6.23 -2.64 45.25
C GLY A 244 -6.47 -1.17 44.88
N LYS A 245 -6.49 -0.81 43.59
CA LYS A 245 -6.95 0.53 43.16
C LYS A 245 -8.38 0.46 42.65
N GLU A 246 -9.28 1.19 43.29
CA GLU A 246 -10.69 1.33 42.88
C GLU A 246 -10.83 2.18 41.60
N SER A 247 -9.87 3.09 41.39
CA SER A 247 -9.80 3.92 40.19
C SER A 247 -8.38 4.15 39.70
N VAL A 248 -8.22 4.21 38.38
CA VAL A 248 -6.92 4.46 37.72
C VAL A 248 -7.14 5.39 36.53
N SER A 249 -6.26 6.39 36.41
CA SER A 249 -6.20 7.23 35.20
C SER A 249 -5.52 6.48 34.06
N CYS A 250 -6.13 6.47 32.89
CA CYS A 250 -5.58 5.87 31.70
C CYS A 250 -4.29 6.59 31.28
N PRO A 251 -3.16 5.90 31.11
CA PRO A 251 -1.88 6.54 30.76
C PRO A 251 -1.83 7.08 29.32
N LEU A 252 -2.86 6.85 28.51
CA LEU A 252 -2.96 7.32 27.13
C LEU A 252 -3.87 8.54 27.00
N CYS A 253 -5.14 8.40 27.37
CA CYS A 253 -6.12 9.48 27.21
C CYS A 253 -6.32 10.33 28.47
N GLY A 254 -5.77 9.91 29.62
CA GLY A 254 -5.95 10.58 30.91
C GLY A 254 -7.31 10.35 31.58
N GLU A 255 -8.25 9.66 30.93
CA GLU A 255 -9.58 9.39 31.48
C GLU A 255 -9.49 8.59 32.79
N GLN A 256 -10.23 9.03 33.81
CA GLN A 256 -10.32 8.33 35.08
C GLN A 256 -11.33 7.19 34.96
N ILE A 257 -10.91 5.97 35.29
CA ILE A 257 -11.76 4.78 35.15
C ILE A 257 -11.99 4.16 36.52
N ASP A 258 -13.25 4.16 36.95
CA ASP A 258 -13.68 3.79 38.32
C ASP A 258 -14.38 2.42 38.38
N HIS A 259 -14.29 1.62 37.31
CA HIS A 259 -15.10 0.40 37.13
C HIS A 259 -14.29 -0.89 37.27
N GLY A 260 -13.21 -0.83 38.04
CA GLY A 260 -12.36 -1.99 38.34
C GLY A 260 -11.51 -2.47 37.16
N LYS A 261 -10.72 -3.51 37.43
CA LYS A 261 -9.66 -4.03 36.54
C LYS A 261 -10.14 -4.38 35.13
N VAL A 262 -11.30 -5.01 35.00
CA VAL A 262 -11.82 -5.45 33.69
C VAL A 262 -12.13 -4.24 32.81
N ALA A 263 -12.75 -3.20 33.37
CA ALA A 263 -13.04 -1.97 32.65
C ALA A 263 -11.76 -1.23 32.27
N ILE A 264 -10.82 -1.08 33.22
CA ILE A 264 -9.53 -0.41 32.98
C ILE A 264 -8.73 -1.11 31.87
N THR A 265 -8.56 -2.43 31.98
CA THR A 265 -7.83 -3.21 30.96
C THR A 265 -8.56 -3.21 29.62
N SER A 266 -9.90 -3.16 29.61
CA SER A 266 -10.68 -3.08 28.37
C SER A 266 -10.50 -1.75 27.69
N HIS A 267 -10.56 -0.66 28.45
CA HIS A 267 -10.36 0.69 27.94
C HIS A 267 -8.95 0.83 27.33
N ILE A 268 -7.90 0.45 28.07
CA ILE A 268 -6.53 0.54 27.56
C ILE A 268 -6.32 -0.37 26.34
N ALA A 269 -6.88 -1.59 26.37
CA ALA A 269 -6.83 -2.50 25.23
C ALA A 269 -7.41 -1.86 23.96
N HIS A 270 -8.50 -1.08 24.05
CA HIS A 270 -9.07 -0.40 22.89
C HIS A 270 -8.11 0.63 22.28
N HIS A 271 -7.43 1.43 23.10
CA HIS A 271 -6.43 2.37 22.58
C HIS A 271 -5.23 1.64 21.95
N LEU A 272 -4.78 0.53 22.55
CA LEU A 272 -3.69 -0.27 21.97
C LEU A 272 -4.10 -0.90 20.63
N GLU A 273 -5.34 -1.36 20.50
CA GLU A 273 -5.91 -1.84 19.24
C GLU A 273 -5.95 -0.71 18.19
N GLU A 274 -6.45 0.47 18.56
CA GLU A 274 -6.48 1.68 17.71
C GLU A 274 -5.08 2.07 17.21
N ILE A 275 -4.12 2.18 18.11
CA ILE A 275 -2.73 2.51 17.79
C ILE A 275 -2.14 1.48 16.83
N SER A 276 -2.42 0.19 17.04
CA SER A 276 -1.89 -0.88 16.20
C SER A 276 -2.38 -0.81 14.75
N LEU A 277 -3.60 -0.30 14.51
CA LEU A 277 -4.15 -0.19 13.16
C LEU A 277 -3.35 0.76 12.26
N SER A 278 -2.64 1.73 12.84
CA SER A 278 -1.77 2.63 12.09
C SER A 278 -0.55 1.95 11.44
N ALA A 279 -0.28 0.68 11.80
CA ALA A 279 0.77 -0.14 11.20
C ALA A 279 0.32 -0.90 9.93
N LEU A 280 -0.96 -0.79 9.54
CA LEU A 280 -1.44 -1.34 8.28
C LEU A 280 -0.86 -0.55 7.09
N PRO A 281 -0.59 -1.19 5.94
CA PRO A 281 -0.15 -0.50 4.74
C PRO A 281 -1.17 0.56 4.28
N ALA A 282 -0.69 1.73 3.86
CA ALA A 282 -1.53 2.80 3.31
C ALA A 282 -2.21 2.33 2.01
N GLY A 283 -3.52 2.59 1.88
CA GLY A 283 -4.36 2.10 0.77
C GLY A 283 -5.73 1.56 1.21
N THR A 284 -6.10 1.69 2.48
CA THR A 284 -7.42 1.27 3.00
C THR A 284 -8.43 2.41 3.08
N ASP A 285 -8.05 3.63 2.66
CA ASP A 285 -8.80 4.88 2.83
C ASP A 285 -9.23 5.50 1.49
N GLU A 286 -9.43 4.72 0.43
CA GLU A 286 -10.04 5.25 -0.79
C GLU A 286 -11.55 5.41 -0.58
N ASN A 287 -11.97 6.64 -0.22
CA ASN A 287 -13.21 7.30 -0.64
C ASN A 287 -13.29 8.71 -0.01
N ASP A 288 -12.65 9.70 -0.63
CA ASP A 288 -12.93 11.12 -0.41
C ASP A 288 -13.03 11.83 -1.76
N ASP A 289 -14.21 11.74 -2.39
CA ASP A 289 -14.59 12.63 -3.49
C ASP A 289 -15.54 13.70 -2.94
N GLY A 290 -14.96 14.76 -2.38
CA GLY A 290 -15.64 16.01 -2.12
C GLY A 290 -15.99 16.75 -3.41
N VAL A 291 -16.98 16.25 -4.17
CA VAL A 291 -17.58 17.02 -5.26
C VAL A 291 -18.59 18.00 -4.67
N ARG A 292 -18.11 19.23 -4.43
CA ARG A 292 -18.96 20.42 -4.25
C ARG A 292 -19.71 20.68 -5.57
N THR A 293 -20.99 20.32 -5.64
CA THR A 293 -21.90 20.88 -6.65
C THR A 293 -22.48 22.21 -6.14
N PRO A 294 -22.54 23.27 -6.98
CA PRO A 294 -23.12 24.54 -6.60
C PRO A 294 -24.65 24.41 -6.57
N SER A 295 -25.24 24.73 -5.42
CA SER A 295 -26.69 24.74 -5.21
C SER A 295 -27.35 25.82 -6.08
N SER A 296 -28.17 25.39 -7.04
CA SER A 296 -29.05 26.25 -7.82
C SER A 296 -30.18 26.76 -6.91
N ALA A 297 -30.15 28.05 -6.58
CA ALA A 297 -31.28 28.72 -5.95
C ALA A 297 -32.34 29.07 -7.00
N SER A 298 -33.55 28.53 -6.84
CA SER A 298 -34.75 29.01 -7.54
C SER A 298 -35.22 30.33 -6.93
N PRO A 299 -35.71 31.31 -7.72
CA PRO A 299 -36.12 32.61 -7.23
C PRO A 299 -37.55 32.57 -6.69
N SER A 300 -37.77 33.20 -5.53
CA SER A 300 -39.09 33.47 -4.98
C SER A 300 -39.79 34.57 -5.76
N THR A 301 -40.99 34.29 -6.23
CA THR A 301 -41.93 35.25 -6.84
C THR A 301 -42.52 36.19 -5.79
N ILE A 302 -42.53 37.49 -6.09
CA ILE A 302 -43.50 38.48 -5.58
C ILE A 302 -44.61 38.60 -6.62
#